data_AF-A0A2G8HVD0-F1
#
_entry.id   AF-A0A2G8HVD0-F1
#
_cell.length_a   1.000
_cell.length_b   1.000
_cell.length_c   1.000
_cell.angle_alpha   90.00
_cell.angle_beta   90.00
_cell.angle_gamma   90.00
#
_symmetry.space_group_name_H-M   'P 1'
#
loop_
_entity.id
_entity.type
_entity.pdbx_description
1 polymer ?
#
loop_
_entity_poly.entity_id
_entity_poly.type
_entity_poly.pdbx_seq_one_letter_code
_entity_poly.pdbx_strand_id
1 'polypeptide(L)'
;MRIILFLTFSTLLASCSGKKEQLDAVKEKKISSKIYGGQRVVENKWKSVVSISKLNFKGEIGNSFCTGTLIDEKTVLSAAHCFSRVKEYYMRSAAITREDIDSKKRTYTKIKNIRLHPNYTGKDSAFDFALIDLEKSAGVDAADITALSSAKDILEGEEVELVGFGKIEDGSNGIKFEVRTKVREDLDVEFTAGGNGKDTCSGDSGGPVFTKNKRGEYEFFGVTSRTPDDANAFCGDKTIYGKVSVAMNWVKAEKLIDLALEENSLESIALLKKAKIVFPKYFKLYTLLGEFYLKFEMFDKAIANLSVANNFKIDDFKTIDLLRETYSRMGNVDAEVLTLKRLLTLDPNNEKYFERLDFFGETDLAEVYRGIGRFKKGDIELAKLDLELHMGDPMAAFIMAFSEFKMSNFEESKKILSDLSDEDIIAINFRDKRGDTFLLAAVYEGREELVSELLRFKPDLSVRDVYGNNLAEVAWWAKNFHMIKLLRGLGVAWNPNDYFLQFTYFIKGEKLDDVRFMLEMGIDLSLVGPKGETAINLARETKNQELIELVESYGKEEKSH
;
A
#
# COMPACT_ATOMS: atom_id res chain seq x y z
N MET A 1 -71.16 -1.61 -15.55
CA MET A 1 -72.24 -1.59 -14.54
C MET A 1 -73.53 -2.14 -15.18
N ARG A 2 -73.78 -3.44 -15.05
CA ARG A 2 -75.13 -4.04 -15.03
C ARG A 2 -75.03 -5.43 -14.41
N ILE A 3 -76.06 -5.72 -13.64
CA ILE A 3 -76.19 -6.67 -12.54
C ILE A 3 -76.55 -8.09 -13.03
N ILE A 4 -75.94 -9.09 -12.38
CA ILE A 4 -76.44 -10.41 -11.90
C ILE A 4 -77.56 -11.10 -12.71
N LEU A 5 -77.35 -12.40 -13.02
CA LEU A 5 -78.45 -13.37 -13.09
C LEU A 5 -78.06 -14.74 -12.50
N PHE A 6 -79.05 -15.32 -11.83
CA PHE A 6 -79.12 -16.53 -10.99
C PHE A 6 -78.80 -17.84 -11.74
N LEU A 7 -78.11 -18.84 -11.16
CA LEU A 7 -78.44 -19.81 -10.08
C LEU A 7 -79.33 -20.99 -10.53
N THR A 8 -79.01 -22.16 -9.95
CA THR A 8 -79.65 -23.51 -9.96
C THR A 8 -78.87 -24.54 -10.81
N PHE A 9 -78.55 -25.75 -10.35
CA PHE A 9 -79.37 -26.68 -9.57
C PHE A 9 -78.50 -27.68 -8.76
N SER A 10 -79.08 -28.14 -7.66
CA SER A 10 -78.57 -28.99 -6.58
C SER A 10 -78.11 -30.40 -7.01
N THR A 11 -77.16 -30.99 -6.28
CA THR A 11 -77.36 -32.19 -5.42
C THR A 11 -76.07 -32.58 -4.71
N LEU A 12 -76.25 -33.17 -3.54
CA LEU A 12 -75.32 -33.37 -2.44
C LEU A 12 -75.27 -34.88 -2.14
N LEU A 13 -74.20 -35.31 -1.44
CA LEU A 13 -73.96 -36.59 -0.76
C LEU A 13 -73.30 -37.71 -1.59
N ALA A 14 -72.40 -38.55 -1.10
CA ALA A 14 -71.51 -38.56 0.09
C ALA A 14 -70.64 -39.83 -0.03
N SER A 15 -69.36 -39.72 0.37
CA SER A 15 -68.53 -40.69 1.11
C SER A 15 -68.42 -42.17 0.64
N CYS A 16 -67.20 -42.64 0.32
CA CYS A 16 -66.31 -43.32 1.29
C CYS A 16 -65.03 -43.94 0.66
N SER A 17 -63.92 -43.74 1.40
CA SER A 17 -62.75 -44.62 1.63
C SER A 17 -61.81 -45.04 0.48
N GLY A 18 -60.52 -44.72 0.67
CA GLY A 18 -59.39 -45.41 0.04
C GLY A 18 -58.04 -44.85 0.51
N LYS A 19 -57.34 -45.58 1.37
CA LYS A 19 -56.02 -45.27 1.96
C LYS A 19 -54.95 -44.94 0.90
N LYS A 20 -54.04 -44.01 1.21
CA LYS A 20 -52.70 -43.97 0.62
C LYS A 20 -51.65 -43.94 1.73
N GLU A 21 -50.81 -44.96 1.71
CA GLU A 21 -49.63 -45.14 2.55
C GLU A 21 -48.53 -44.13 2.23
N GLN A 22 -47.72 -43.92 3.26
CA GLN A 22 -46.56 -43.04 3.39
C GLN A 22 -45.48 -43.29 2.33
N LEU A 23 -44.93 -42.20 1.80
CA LEU A 23 -43.49 -42.11 1.57
C LEU A 23 -42.93 -41.15 2.62
N ASP A 24 -42.03 -41.67 3.45
CA ASP A 24 -41.33 -40.94 4.49
C ASP A 24 -40.44 -39.86 3.89
N ALA A 25 -40.84 -38.59 4.06
CA ALA A 25 -39.94 -37.46 3.91
C ALA A 25 -39.15 -37.31 5.21
N VAL A 26 -37.88 -37.73 5.16
CA VAL A 26 -36.87 -37.36 6.15
C VAL A 26 -36.89 -35.85 6.31
N LYS A 27 -37.30 -35.37 7.49
CA LYS A 27 -37.19 -33.96 7.88
C LYS A 27 -35.72 -33.57 7.87
N GLU A 28 -35.26 -32.96 6.79
CA GLU A 28 -34.04 -32.16 6.83
C GLU A 28 -34.24 -31.04 7.84
N LYS A 29 -33.48 -31.15 8.93
CA LYS A 29 -33.39 -30.15 9.98
C LYS A 29 -32.80 -28.90 9.35
N LYS A 30 -33.65 -27.90 9.07
CA LYS A 30 -33.25 -26.54 8.67
C LYS A 30 -32.32 -25.99 9.75
N ILE A 31 -31.01 -26.06 9.53
CA ILE A 31 -30.01 -25.38 10.36
C ILE A 31 -29.94 -23.95 9.82
N SER A 32 -30.37 -23.00 10.64
CA SER A 32 -30.41 -21.57 10.35
C SER A 32 -29.52 -20.86 11.37
N SER A 33 -28.52 -20.10 10.92
CA SER A 33 -27.71 -19.22 11.77
C SER A 33 -26.85 -18.26 10.89
N LYS A 34 -26.80 -16.94 11.20
CA LYS A 34 -26.29 -15.72 10.49
C LYS A 34 -25.20 -14.91 11.28
N ILE A 35 -24.29 -14.11 10.66
CA ILE A 35 -22.80 -14.35 10.54
C ILE A 35 -22.66 -15.62 9.75
N TYR A 36 -21.75 -15.83 8.79
CA TYR A 36 -21.76 -17.15 8.14
C TYR A 36 -21.85 -18.22 9.25
N GLY A 37 -23.01 -18.89 9.38
CA GLY A 37 -23.37 -19.78 10.49
C GLY A 37 -23.57 -19.27 11.95
N GLY A 38 -23.82 -17.98 12.27
CA GLY A 38 -23.91 -17.43 13.66
C GLY A 38 -25.29 -16.95 14.20
N GLN A 39 -25.33 -16.02 15.16
CA GLN A 39 -26.58 -15.42 15.65
C GLN A 39 -26.46 -13.94 16.05
N ARG A 40 -27.56 -13.19 15.94
CA ARG A 40 -27.58 -11.76 16.33
C ARG A 40 -27.23 -11.65 17.81
N VAL A 41 -26.33 -10.74 18.14
CA VAL A 41 -25.92 -10.52 19.53
C VAL A 41 -27.09 -9.94 20.32
N VAL A 42 -27.33 -10.50 21.51
CA VAL A 42 -28.32 -9.96 22.45
C VAL A 42 -27.85 -8.58 22.93
N GLU A 43 -28.79 -7.65 23.04
CA GLU A 43 -28.52 -6.28 23.49
C GLU A 43 -27.63 -6.26 24.74
N ASN A 44 -26.63 -5.35 24.75
CA ASN A 44 -25.65 -5.18 25.82
C ASN A 44 -24.63 -6.32 26.05
N LYS A 45 -24.62 -7.40 25.26
CA LYS A 45 -23.49 -8.34 25.22
C LYS A 45 -22.36 -7.76 24.35
N TRP A 46 -21.10 -8.09 24.66
CA TRP A 46 -19.92 -7.61 23.94
C TRP A 46 -19.86 -6.08 23.81
N LYS A 47 -19.98 -5.38 24.96
CA LYS A 47 -20.02 -3.91 25.01
C LYS A 47 -18.78 -3.26 24.42
N SER A 48 -17.62 -3.91 24.54
CA SER A 48 -16.34 -3.49 23.97
C SER A 48 -16.28 -3.56 22.44
N VAL A 49 -17.16 -4.33 21.78
CA VAL A 49 -17.13 -4.52 20.32
C VAL A 49 -17.91 -3.41 19.62
N VAL A 50 -17.21 -2.75 18.70
CA VAL A 50 -17.69 -1.54 18.02
C VAL A 50 -17.65 -1.71 16.50
N SER A 51 -18.61 -1.07 15.82
CA SER A 51 -18.61 -0.88 14.39
C SER A 51 -17.81 0.37 14.02
N ILE A 52 -17.03 0.26 12.95
CA ILE A 52 -16.34 1.36 12.29
C ILE A 52 -17.10 1.65 11.00
N SER A 53 -17.87 2.74 11.04
CA SER A 53 -18.88 3.03 10.03
C SER A 53 -18.57 4.33 9.30
N LYS A 54 -18.96 4.40 8.03
CA LYS A 54 -18.86 5.64 7.25
C LYS A 54 -19.93 6.64 7.70
N LEU A 55 -19.56 7.91 7.72
CA LEU A 55 -20.50 9.02 7.85
C LEU A 55 -20.94 9.46 6.45
N ASN A 56 -22.24 9.67 6.27
CA ASN A 56 -22.76 10.31 5.07
C ASN A 56 -22.59 11.85 5.13
N PHE A 57 -22.93 12.56 4.06
CA PHE A 57 -22.82 14.03 4.00
C PHE A 57 -23.65 14.78 5.05
N LYS A 58 -24.64 14.12 5.67
CA LYS A 58 -25.48 14.68 6.75
C LYS A 58 -24.91 14.36 8.14
N GLY A 59 -23.78 13.66 8.22
CA GLY A 59 -23.18 13.23 9.48
C GLY A 59 -23.90 12.05 10.15
N GLU A 60 -24.71 11.31 9.39
CA GLU A 60 -25.41 10.12 9.86
C GLU A 60 -24.57 8.87 9.61
N ILE A 61 -24.73 7.86 10.48
CA ILE A 61 -24.02 6.58 10.37
C ILE A 61 -24.60 5.77 9.21
N GLY A 62 -23.75 5.45 8.24
CA GLY A 62 -24.02 4.52 7.15
C GLY A 62 -23.47 3.12 7.43
N ASN A 63 -23.14 2.40 6.36
CA ASN A 63 -22.68 1.02 6.46
C ASN A 63 -21.37 0.90 7.24
N SER A 64 -21.26 -0.19 7.99
CA SER A 64 -20.01 -0.64 8.58
C SER A 64 -19.05 -1.06 7.47
N PHE A 65 -17.78 -0.68 7.60
CA PHE A 65 -16.72 -1.18 6.73
C PHE A 65 -15.69 -2.02 7.46
N CYS A 66 -15.58 -1.86 8.79
CA CYS A 66 -14.73 -2.67 9.66
C CYS A 66 -15.34 -2.75 11.07
N THR A 67 -14.81 -3.66 11.86
CA THR A 67 -15.12 -3.85 13.29
C THR A 67 -13.89 -3.49 14.12
N GLY A 68 -14.08 -3.17 15.39
CA GLY A 68 -12.99 -2.98 16.34
C GLY A 68 -13.38 -3.40 17.75
N THR A 69 -12.39 -3.42 18.64
CA THR A 69 -12.58 -3.72 20.07
C THR A 69 -11.98 -2.63 20.92
N LEU A 70 -12.78 -2.04 21.82
CA LEU A 70 -12.30 -1.13 22.85
C LEU A 70 -11.31 -1.85 23.77
N ILE A 71 -10.13 -1.26 23.97
CA ILE A 71 -9.09 -1.74 24.89
C ILE A 71 -8.91 -0.82 26.10
N ASP A 72 -9.57 0.34 26.07
CA ASP A 72 -9.89 1.23 27.17
C ASP A 72 -11.07 2.12 26.71
N GLU A 73 -11.47 3.11 27.53
CA GLU A 73 -12.66 3.93 27.26
C GLU A 73 -12.58 4.77 25.98
N LYS A 74 -11.36 5.02 25.45
CA LYS A 74 -11.11 5.95 24.33
C LYS A 74 -10.19 5.38 23.25
N THR A 75 -9.80 4.12 23.34
CA THR A 75 -8.92 3.49 22.34
C THR A 75 -9.51 2.18 21.85
N VAL A 76 -9.58 2.04 20.53
CA VAL A 76 -10.04 0.83 19.83
C VAL A 76 -8.85 0.17 19.14
N LEU A 77 -8.69 -1.13 19.32
CA LEU A 77 -7.82 -1.98 18.52
C LEU A 77 -8.63 -2.57 17.35
N SER A 78 -8.10 -2.44 16.13
CA SER A 78 -8.74 -2.89 14.88
C SER A 78 -7.64 -3.32 13.89
N ALA A 79 -8.00 -3.56 12.62
CA ALA A 79 -7.09 -3.95 11.56
C ALA A 79 -6.51 -2.73 10.83
N ALA A 80 -5.25 -2.80 10.42
CA ALA A 80 -4.57 -1.72 9.71
C ALA A 80 -5.05 -1.57 8.27
N HIS A 81 -5.38 -2.68 7.58
CA HIS A 81 -5.83 -2.64 6.18
C HIS A 81 -7.15 -1.86 5.98
N CYS A 82 -7.94 -1.68 7.05
CA CYS A 82 -9.13 -0.83 7.07
C CYS A 82 -8.81 0.65 6.74
N PHE A 83 -7.58 1.07 6.98
CA PHE A 83 -7.13 2.46 6.96
C PHE A 83 -6.04 2.71 5.89
N SER A 84 -6.22 2.14 4.70
CA SER A 84 -5.27 2.20 3.58
C SER A 84 -5.18 3.56 2.88
N ARG A 85 -6.11 4.50 3.14
CA ARG A 85 -6.07 5.89 2.63
C ARG A 85 -5.37 6.83 3.62
N VAL A 86 -5.22 8.10 3.22
CA VAL A 86 -4.72 9.17 4.10
C VAL A 86 -5.57 9.28 5.36
N LYS A 87 -4.92 9.46 6.51
CA LYS A 87 -5.57 9.38 7.83
C LYS A 87 -6.70 10.40 8.00
N GLU A 88 -6.49 11.60 7.46
CA GLU A 88 -7.42 12.73 7.53
C GLU A 88 -8.76 12.41 6.88
N TYR A 89 -8.76 11.54 5.86
CA TYR A 89 -10.00 11.07 5.23
C TYR A 89 -10.88 10.35 6.25
N TYR A 90 -10.33 9.40 7.01
CA TYR A 90 -11.09 8.62 7.98
C TYR A 90 -11.49 9.43 9.20
N MET A 91 -10.62 10.31 9.69
CA MET A 91 -10.94 11.23 10.80
C MET A 91 -12.16 12.11 10.49
N ARG A 92 -12.40 12.43 9.20
CA ARG A 92 -13.56 13.24 8.75
C ARG A 92 -14.78 12.39 8.37
N SER A 93 -14.56 11.21 7.80
CA SER A 93 -15.61 10.43 7.12
C SER A 93 -15.99 9.13 7.82
N ALA A 94 -15.39 8.80 8.96
CA ALA A 94 -15.72 7.60 9.73
C ALA A 94 -16.04 7.93 11.19
N ALA A 95 -16.80 7.04 11.82
CA ALA A 95 -17.22 7.13 13.20
C ALA A 95 -17.30 5.74 13.85
N ILE A 96 -17.23 5.73 15.18
CA ILE A 96 -17.28 4.53 16.01
C ILE A 96 -18.63 4.46 16.71
N THR A 97 -19.32 3.33 16.60
CA THR A 97 -20.59 3.10 17.27
C THR A 97 -20.68 1.67 17.82
N ARG A 98 -21.45 1.50 18.90
CA ARG A 98 -21.78 0.18 19.46
C ARG A 98 -23.12 -0.35 18.97
N GLU A 99 -23.90 0.53 18.35
CA GLU A 99 -25.29 0.32 18.00
C GLU A 99 -25.41 -0.37 16.64
N ASP A 100 -26.41 -1.23 16.51
CA ASP A 100 -26.77 -1.82 15.23
C ASP A 100 -27.30 -0.75 14.26
N ILE A 101 -27.10 -0.98 12.96
CA ILE A 101 -27.55 -0.08 11.91
C ILE A 101 -29.08 0.10 11.88
N ASP A 102 -29.83 -0.88 12.39
CA ASP A 102 -31.29 -0.86 12.51
C ASP A 102 -31.80 -0.25 13.85
N SER A 103 -30.90 0.19 14.74
CA SER A 103 -31.28 0.85 15.98
C SER A 103 -31.95 2.21 15.75
N LYS A 104 -33.05 2.46 16.48
CA LYS A 104 -33.83 3.72 16.39
C LYS A 104 -33.04 4.93 16.86
N LYS A 105 -32.07 4.74 17.76
CA LYS A 105 -31.20 5.80 18.29
C LYS A 105 -29.76 5.35 18.20
N ARG A 106 -29.04 5.86 17.20
CA ARG A 106 -27.64 5.56 16.99
C ARG A 106 -26.79 6.70 17.51
N THR A 107 -25.93 6.40 18.47
CA THR A 107 -24.91 7.34 18.94
C THR A 107 -23.55 6.92 18.41
N TYR A 108 -22.67 7.89 18.19
CA TYR A 108 -21.31 7.63 17.77
C TYR A 108 -20.34 8.62 18.38
N THR A 109 -19.07 8.23 18.37
CA THR A 109 -17.94 9.10 18.67
C THR A 109 -17.05 9.20 17.44
N LYS A 110 -16.44 10.37 17.24
CA LYS A 110 -15.55 10.62 16.11
C LYS A 110 -14.15 10.10 16.40
N ILE A 111 -13.41 9.83 15.33
CA ILE A 111 -12.02 9.41 15.38
C ILE A 111 -11.12 10.63 15.55
N LYS A 112 -10.37 10.69 16.66
CA LYS A 112 -9.36 11.73 16.93
C LYS A 112 -8.06 11.44 16.19
N ASN A 113 -7.66 10.17 16.14
CA ASN A 113 -6.36 9.77 15.62
C ASN A 113 -6.37 8.29 15.23
N ILE A 114 -5.49 7.91 14.29
CA ILE A 114 -5.29 6.52 13.84
C ILE A 114 -3.78 6.28 13.81
N ARG A 115 -3.36 5.12 14.32
CA ARG A 115 -1.96 4.67 14.36
C ARG A 115 -1.92 3.24 13.84
N LEU A 116 -1.20 3.01 12.75
CA LEU A 116 -0.97 1.66 12.24
C LEU A 116 0.25 1.06 12.93
N HIS A 117 0.25 -0.25 13.11
CA HIS A 117 1.41 -0.95 13.64
C HIS A 117 2.63 -0.68 12.74
N PRO A 118 3.82 -0.36 13.30
CA PRO A 118 4.97 0.08 12.49
C PRO A 118 5.53 -1.00 11.55
N ASN A 119 5.26 -2.27 11.83
CA ASN A 119 5.62 -3.39 10.95
C ASN A 119 4.51 -3.76 9.95
N TYR A 120 3.43 -2.99 9.86
CA TYR A 120 2.40 -3.21 8.86
C TYR A 120 2.90 -2.81 7.48
N THR A 121 3.01 -3.78 6.58
CA THR A 121 3.58 -3.60 5.22
C THR A 121 2.56 -3.73 4.10
N GLY A 122 1.29 -3.95 4.40
CA GLY A 122 0.23 -4.11 3.40
C GLY A 122 -0.71 -5.27 3.69
N LYS A 123 -1.48 -5.68 2.68
CA LYS A 123 -2.59 -6.64 2.85
C LYS A 123 -2.18 -7.99 3.42
N ASP A 124 -0.97 -8.47 3.12
CA ASP A 124 -0.49 -9.79 3.56
C ASP A 124 0.35 -9.74 4.84
N SER A 125 0.41 -8.56 5.48
CA SER A 125 1.21 -8.34 6.68
C SER A 125 0.64 -9.05 7.91
N ALA A 126 1.47 -9.84 8.59
CA ALA A 126 1.13 -10.45 9.88
C ALA A 126 0.89 -9.44 11.02
N PHE A 127 1.33 -8.19 10.84
CA PHE A 127 1.15 -7.09 11.81
C PHE A 127 -0.03 -6.18 11.45
N ASP A 128 -1.15 -6.75 11.02
CA ASP A 128 -2.36 -6.02 10.60
C ASP A 128 -3.15 -5.46 11.80
N PHE A 129 -2.55 -4.52 12.53
CA PHE A 129 -3.15 -3.87 13.70
C PHE A 129 -3.18 -2.35 13.57
N ALA A 130 -4.29 -1.75 14.01
CA ALA A 130 -4.45 -0.31 14.14
C ALA A 130 -5.00 0.07 15.51
N LEU A 131 -4.48 1.16 16.07
CA LEU A 131 -5.05 1.85 17.21
C LEU A 131 -5.82 3.07 16.73
N ILE A 132 -7.05 3.21 17.20
CA ILE A 132 -7.95 4.32 16.88
C ILE A 132 -8.25 5.04 18.18
N ASP A 133 -7.84 6.30 18.28
CA ASP A 133 -8.14 7.13 19.45
C ASP A 133 -9.44 7.89 19.19
N LEU A 134 -10.30 7.95 20.19
CA LEU A 134 -11.63 8.54 20.12
C LEU A 134 -11.61 9.97 20.69
N GLU A 135 -12.41 10.87 20.12
CA GLU A 135 -12.55 12.23 20.68
C GLU A 135 -13.20 12.21 22.07
N LYS A 136 -14.14 11.29 22.28
CA LYS A 136 -14.87 11.08 23.53
C LYS A 136 -15.02 9.59 23.83
N SER A 137 -15.25 9.28 25.11
CA SER A 137 -15.52 7.91 25.55
C SER A 137 -16.69 7.30 24.78
N ALA A 138 -16.58 6.01 24.45
CA ALA A 138 -17.62 5.23 23.78
C ALA A 138 -18.77 4.80 24.71
N GLY A 139 -18.79 5.30 25.96
CA GLY A 139 -19.84 4.99 26.94
C GLY A 139 -19.78 3.55 27.46
N VAL A 140 -18.56 2.98 27.52
CA VAL A 140 -18.27 1.67 28.12
C VAL A 140 -17.36 1.92 29.30
N ASP A 141 -17.77 1.48 30.49
CA ASP A 141 -16.95 1.58 31.69
C ASP A 141 -15.75 0.64 31.58
N ALA A 142 -14.61 1.01 32.18
CA ALA A 142 -13.40 0.19 32.15
C ALA A 142 -13.60 -1.26 32.65
N ALA A 143 -14.56 -1.49 33.56
CA ALA A 143 -14.90 -2.82 34.08
C ALA A 143 -15.65 -3.71 33.07
N ASP A 144 -16.30 -3.12 32.07
CA ASP A 144 -17.01 -3.81 31.00
C ASP A 144 -16.11 -4.13 29.78
N ILE A 145 -14.85 -3.69 29.80
CA ILE A 145 -13.89 -3.91 28.73
C ILE A 145 -13.23 -5.28 28.92
N THR A 146 -13.38 -6.15 27.93
CA THR A 146 -12.78 -7.49 27.93
C THR A 146 -11.26 -7.39 28.02
N ALA A 147 -10.66 -8.13 28.95
CA ALA A 147 -9.21 -8.14 29.13
C ALA A 147 -8.48 -8.66 27.89
N LEU A 148 -7.34 -8.05 27.57
CA LEU A 148 -6.44 -8.54 26.51
C LEU A 148 -5.80 -9.86 26.96
N SER A 149 -5.82 -10.87 26.10
CA SER A 149 -5.11 -12.10 26.40
C SER A 149 -3.60 -11.91 26.24
N SER A 150 -2.86 -12.46 27.19
CA SER A 150 -1.38 -12.53 27.13
C SER A 150 -0.88 -13.87 26.58
N ALA A 151 -1.80 -14.79 26.27
CA ALA A 151 -1.47 -16.08 25.70
C ALA A 151 -0.82 -15.92 24.33
N LYS A 152 0.24 -16.71 24.11
CA LYS A 152 0.97 -16.75 22.84
C LYS A 152 0.51 -17.89 21.97
N ASP A 153 0.18 -19.02 22.56
CA ASP A 153 -0.20 -20.23 21.84
C ASP A 153 -1.72 -20.41 21.92
N ILE A 154 -2.27 -21.04 20.89
CA ILE A 154 -3.66 -21.50 20.87
C ILE A 154 -3.73 -22.89 20.24
N LEU A 155 -4.54 -23.78 20.82
CA LEU A 155 -4.55 -25.16 20.37
C LEU A 155 -5.46 -25.34 19.14
N GLU A 156 -5.02 -26.15 18.19
CA GLU A 156 -5.89 -26.61 17.11
C GLU A 156 -7.13 -27.31 17.71
N GLY A 157 -8.30 -26.98 17.18
CA GLY A 157 -9.58 -27.48 17.65
C GLY A 157 -10.16 -26.76 18.87
N GLU A 158 -9.43 -25.81 19.48
CA GLU A 158 -9.91 -24.97 20.57
C GLU A 158 -11.12 -24.13 20.10
N GLU A 159 -12.14 -24.02 20.96
CA GLU A 159 -13.34 -23.23 20.66
C GLU A 159 -13.08 -21.74 20.86
N VAL A 160 -13.46 -20.95 19.86
CA VAL A 160 -13.36 -19.50 19.86
C VAL A 160 -14.69 -18.85 19.52
N GLU A 161 -14.92 -17.65 20.05
CA GLU A 161 -16.10 -16.84 19.77
C GLU A 161 -15.71 -15.62 18.91
N LEU A 162 -16.25 -15.55 17.70
CA LEU A 162 -16.05 -14.44 16.77
C LEU A 162 -17.22 -13.47 16.92
N VAL A 163 -16.94 -12.16 16.95
CA VAL A 163 -17.98 -11.14 17.07
C VAL A 163 -17.70 -10.00 16.08
N GLY A 164 -18.73 -9.54 15.36
CA GLY A 164 -18.53 -8.41 14.45
C GLY A 164 -19.79 -7.88 13.79
N PHE A 165 -19.59 -6.88 12.93
CA PHE A 165 -20.64 -6.16 12.20
C PHE A 165 -20.55 -6.36 10.68
N GLY A 166 -19.78 -7.36 10.25
CA GLY A 166 -19.54 -7.68 8.86
C GLY A 166 -20.75 -8.26 8.13
N LYS A 167 -20.50 -8.70 6.90
CA LYS A 167 -21.53 -9.25 6.03
C LYS A 167 -22.02 -10.60 6.53
N ILE A 168 -23.33 -10.80 6.44
CA ILE A 168 -23.98 -12.10 6.62
C ILE A 168 -24.34 -12.72 5.25
N GLU A 169 -25.02 -13.87 5.23
CA GLU A 169 -25.30 -14.67 4.03
C GLU A 169 -26.13 -13.93 2.97
N ASP A 170 -27.02 -13.03 3.40
CA ASP A 170 -27.81 -12.19 2.48
C ASP A 170 -27.07 -10.93 2.01
N GLY A 171 -25.80 -10.78 2.41
CA GLY A 171 -24.92 -9.68 2.04
C GLY A 171 -25.13 -8.39 2.85
N SER A 172 -26.12 -8.33 3.75
CA SER A 172 -26.32 -7.19 4.65
C SER A 172 -25.23 -7.13 5.73
N ASN A 173 -24.97 -5.93 6.28
CA ASN A 173 -23.97 -5.69 7.33
C ASN A 173 -24.40 -4.57 8.29
N GLY A 174 -23.61 -4.33 9.34
CA GLY A 174 -23.84 -3.26 10.31
C GLY A 174 -24.74 -3.64 11.48
N ILE A 175 -25.15 -4.91 11.59
CA ILE A 175 -25.77 -5.49 12.79
C ILE A 175 -24.72 -6.36 13.47
N LYS A 176 -24.64 -6.31 14.80
CA LYS A 176 -23.70 -7.11 15.58
C LYS A 176 -24.17 -8.56 15.67
N PHE A 177 -23.28 -9.48 15.33
CA PHE A 177 -23.53 -10.90 15.41
C PHE A 177 -22.33 -11.64 16.04
N GLU A 178 -22.58 -12.85 16.53
CA GLU A 178 -21.60 -13.74 17.15
C GLU A 178 -21.66 -15.15 16.58
N VAL A 179 -20.53 -15.85 16.54
CA VAL A 179 -20.47 -17.27 16.17
C VAL A 179 -19.39 -17.99 16.95
N ARG A 180 -19.67 -19.23 17.37
CA ARG A 180 -18.66 -20.16 17.88
C ARG A 180 -18.12 -21.03 16.77
N THR A 181 -16.80 -21.07 16.64
CA THR A 181 -16.07 -21.92 15.70
C THR A 181 -14.81 -22.49 16.38
N LYS A 182 -13.95 -23.14 15.60
CA LYS A 182 -12.71 -23.74 16.09
C LYS A 182 -11.48 -23.17 15.40
N VAL A 183 -10.39 -23.14 16.15
CA VAL A 183 -9.05 -22.93 15.61
C VAL A 183 -8.68 -24.09 14.70
N ARG A 184 -8.08 -23.76 13.55
CA ARG A 184 -7.60 -24.74 12.57
C ARG A 184 -6.08 -24.88 12.62
N GLU A 185 -5.37 -23.78 12.80
CA GLU A 185 -3.91 -23.79 12.79
C GLU A 185 -3.36 -22.62 13.58
N ASP A 186 -2.29 -22.86 14.35
CA ASP A 186 -1.49 -21.83 15.00
C ASP A 186 -0.30 -21.45 14.10
N LEU A 187 -0.18 -20.17 13.75
CA LEU A 187 0.83 -19.62 12.85
C LEU A 187 1.80 -18.65 13.58
N ASP A 188 2.17 -18.98 14.83
CA ASP A 188 3.09 -18.24 15.71
C ASP A 188 2.59 -16.83 16.10
N VAL A 189 2.59 -15.89 15.18
CA VAL A 189 2.08 -14.51 15.40
C VAL A 189 0.62 -14.34 14.96
N GLU A 190 0.13 -15.28 14.16
CA GLU A 190 -1.24 -15.35 13.67
C GLU A 190 -1.84 -16.73 13.97
N PHE A 191 -3.10 -16.92 13.65
CA PHE A 191 -3.73 -18.25 13.64
C PHE A 191 -4.89 -18.23 12.64
N THR A 192 -5.34 -19.42 12.24
CA THR A 192 -6.56 -19.56 11.45
C THR A 192 -7.68 -20.18 12.28
N ALA A 193 -8.89 -19.70 12.06
CA ALA A 193 -10.11 -20.28 12.62
C ALA A 193 -11.24 -20.18 11.58
N GLY A 194 -12.32 -20.92 11.80
CA GLY A 194 -13.47 -20.92 10.92
C GLY A 194 -13.82 -22.31 10.39
N GLY A 195 -14.76 -22.35 9.47
CA GLY A 195 -15.11 -23.54 8.69
C GLY A 195 -16.52 -24.06 8.96
N ASN A 196 -16.97 -25.02 8.15
CA ASN A 196 -18.35 -25.53 8.16
C ASN A 196 -19.39 -24.41 8.02
N GLY A 197 -19.07 -23.40 7.21
CA GLY A 197 -19.90 -22.22 7.05
C GLY A 197 -19.97 -21.36 8.30
N LYS A 198 -19.03 -21.47 9.25
CA LYS A 198 -18.91 -20.65 10.47
C LYS A 198 -17.65 -19.81 10.48
N ASP A 199 -17.73 -18.53 10.11
CA ASP A 199 -16.55 -17.68 9.98
C ASP A 199 -16.90 -16.17 9.94
N THR A 200 -15.88 -15.32 10.02
CA THR A 200 -15.94 -13.89 9.70
C THR A 200 -16.11 -13.63 8.19
N CYS A 201 -16.54 -12.42 7.84
CA CYS A 201 -16.68 -11.98 6.45
C CYS A 201 -16.32 -10.49 6.28
N SER A 202 -16.45 -9.93 5.06
CA SER A 202 -16.17 -8.51 4.80
C SER A 202 -16.87 -7.59 5.81
N GLY A 203 -16.10 -6.73 6.48
CA GLY A 203 -16.60 -5.82 7.51
C GLY A 203 -16.38 -6.31 8.95
N ASP A 204 -16.04 -7.59 9.15
CA ASP A 204 -15.57 -8.10 10.44
C ASP A 204 -14.09 -7.84 10.68
N SER A 205 -13.35 -7.37 9.66
CA SER A 205 -11.96 -6.93 9.76
C SER A 205 -11.75 -6.03 10.96
N GLY A 206 -10.77 -6.36 11.80
CA GLY A 206 -10.47 -5.68 13.06
C GLY A 206 -11.31 -6.10 14.26
N GLY A 207 -12.35 -6.93 14.05
CA GLY A 207 -13.18 -7.49 15.10
C GLY A 207 -12.47 -8.54 15.96
N PRO A 208 -12.99 -8.84 17.15
CA PRO A 208 -12.34 -9.74 18.07
C PRO A 208 -12.64 -11.22 17.83
N VAL A 209 -11.64 -12.00 18.20
CA VAL A 209 -11.74 -13.40 18.60
C VAL A 209 -11.60 -13.47 20.11
N PHE A 210 -12.62 -14.01 20.79
CA PHE A 210 -12.59 -14.25 22.23
C PHE A 210 -12.33 -15.73 22.55
N THR A 211 -11.48 -15.97 23.54
CA THR A 211 -11.25 -17.28 24.17
C THR A 211 -11.69 -17.25 25.62
N LYS A 212 -11.80 -18.40 26.28
CA LYS A 212 -12.03 -18.47 27.73
C LYS A 212 -10.76 -18.86 28.46
N ASN A 213 -10.40 -18.10 29.49
CA ASN A 213 -9.29 -18.46 30.36
C ASN A 213 -9.64 -19.65 31.29
N LYS A 214 -8.69 -20.09 32.12
CA LYS A 214 -8.88 -21.21 33.06
C LYS A 214 -10.01 -20.99 34.08
N ARG A 215 -10.44 -19.74 34.30
CA ARG A 215 -11.57 -19.38 35.18
C ARG A 215 -12.91 -19.32 34.43
N GLY A 216 -12.91 -19.57 33.11
CA GLY A 216 -14.09 -19.50 32.25
C GLY A 216 -14.46 -18.08 31.82
N GLU A 217 -13.62 -17.09 32.10
CA GLU A 217 -13.83 -15.68 31.74
C GLU A 217 -13.34 -15.44 30.31
N TYR A 218 -14.05 -14.59 29.56
CA TYR A 218 -13.65 -14.25 28.19
C TYR A 218 -12.43 -13.32 28.17
N GLU A 219 -11.47 -13.59 27.29
CA GLU A 219 -10.32 -12.75 26.97
C GLU A 219 -10.26 -12.45 25.48
N PHE A 220 -9.82 -11.24 25.12
CA PHE A 220 -9.62 -10.80 23.74
C PHE A 220 -8.29 -11.35 23.21
N PHE A 221 -8.39 -12.39 22.38
CA PHE A 221 -7.24 -13.19 21.96
C PHE A 221 -6.70 -12.80 20.57
N GLY A 222 -7.58 -12.54 19.61
CA GLY A 222 -7.18 -12.31 18.22
C GLY A 222 -7.97 -11.21 17.52
N VAL A 223 -7.39 -10.61 16.50
CA VAL A 223 -7.98 -9.56 15.65
C VAL A 223 -8.20 -10.11 14.25
N THR A 224 -9.41 -10.01 13.71
CA THR A 224 -9.74 -10.43 12.34
C THR A 224 -8.90 -9.66 11.32
N SER A 225 -8.12 -10.36 10.49
CA SER A 225 -7.26 -9.75 9.47
C SER A 225 -7.81 -10.03 8.06
N ARG A 226 -7.51 -11.19 7.49
CA ARG A 226 -7.70 -11.46 6.06
C ARG A 226 -8.07 -12.92 5.79
N THR A 227 -8.75 -13.15 4.67
CA THR A 227 -8.97 -14.50 4.15
C THR A 227 -7.64 -15.00 3.52
N PRO A 228 -7.16 -16.23 3.82
CA PRO A 228 -5.96 -16.78 3.20
C PRO A 228 -6.21 -17.19 1.74
N ASP A 229 -5.15 -17.20 0.93
CA ASP A 229 -5.22 -17.49 -0.52
C ASP A 229 -5.68 -18.92 -0.83
N ASP A 230 -5.48 -19.86 0.09
CA ASP A 230 -5.86 -21.27 -0.05
C ASP A 230 -7.27 -21.57 0.51
N ALA A 231 -8.05 -20.55 0.88
CA ALA A 231 -9.45 -20.72 1.25
C ALA A 231 -10.30 -21.06 0.00
N ASN A 232 -11.18 -22.04 0.16
CA ASN A 232 -12.12 -22.49 -0.88
C ASN A 232 -13.29 -21.51 -1.08
N ALA A 233 -13.53 -20.63 -0.10
CA ALA A 233 -14.55 -19.61 -0.15
C ALA A 233 -14.06 -18.35 0.56
N PHE A 234 -14.47 -17.20 0.05
CA PHE A 234 -14.09 -15.90 0.61
C PHE A 234 -14.62 -15.69 2.05
N CYS A 235 -15.80 -16.26 2.38
CA CYS A 235 -16.36 -16.28 3.73
C CYS A 235 -16.85 -17.70 4.05
N GLY A 236 -16.76 -18.11 5.33
CA GLY A 236 -17.31 -19.37 5.83
C GLY A 236 -16.37 -20.58 5.79
N ASP A 237 -15.11 -20.42 5.34
CA ASP A 237 -14.10 -21.49 5.28
C ASP A 237 -13.00 -21.33 6.34
N LYS A 238 -12.16 -20.31 6.21
CA LYS A 238 -11.18 -19.92 7.23
C LYS A 238 -10.75 -18.49 7.03
N THR A 239 -10.42 -17.84 8.14
CA THR A 239 -9.84 -16.50 8.19
C THR A 239 -8.55 -16.51 8.99
N ILE A 240 -7.58 -15.67 8.63
CA ILE A 240 -6.37 -15.38 9.41
C ILE A 240 -6.69 -14.29 10.43
N TYR A 241 -6.27 -14.54 11.67
CA TYR A 241 -6.39 -13.63 12.80
C TYR A 241 -5.01 -13.30 13.37
N GLY A 242 -4.74 -12.02 13.62
CA GLY A 242 -3.53 -11.59 14.32
C GLY A 242 -3.69 -11.78 15.83
N LYS A 243 -2.71 -12.38 16.50
CA LYS A 243 -2.76 -12.56 17.96
C LYS A 243 -2.57 -11.21 18.67
N VAL A 244 -3.47 -10.88 19.60
CA VAL A 244 -3.42 -9.63 20.37
C VAL A 244 -2.10 -9.49 21.13
N SER A 245 -1.56 -10.60 21.64
CA SER A 245 -0.28 -10.65 22.37
C SER A 245 0.91 -10.11 21.55
N VAL A 246 0.86 -10.19 20.22
CA VAL A 246 1.87 -9.63 19.30
C VAL A 246 1.83 -8.10 19.31
N ALA A 247 0.65 -7.51 19.32
CA ALA A 247 0.47 -6.06 19.33
C ALA A 247 0.70 -5.43 20.71
N MET A 248 0.59 -6.20 21.82
CA MET A 248 0.57 -5.66 23.19
C MET A 248 1.76 -4.77 23.53
N ASN A 249 2.98 -5.12 23.11
CA ASN A 249 4.16 -4.32 23.41
C ASN A 249 4.12 -2.97 22.68
N TRP A 250 3.69 -2.97 21.41
CA TRP A 250 3.45 -1.74 20.67
C TRP A 250 2.37 -0.88 21.32
N VAL A 251 1.24 -1.48 21.72
CA VAL A 251 0.15 -0.76 22.43
C VAL A 251 0.64 -0.13 23.73
N LYS A 252 1.40 -0.86 24.54
CA LYS A 252 2.00 -0.34 25.78
C LYS A 252 2.97 0.81 25.51
N ALA A 253 3.79 0.69 24.46
CA ALA A 253 4.72 1.75 24.06
C ALA A 253 3.98 3.01 23.59
N GLU A 254 2.91 2.87 22.79
CA GLU A 254 2.06 3.99 22.38
C GLU A 254 1.40 4.68 23.58
N LYS A 255 0.88 3.94 24.56
CA LYS A 255 0.35 4.54 25.80
C LYS A 255 1.40 5.32 26.57
N LEU A 256 2.63 4.80 26.67
CA LEU A 256 3.74 5.52 27.31
C LEU A 256 4.18 6.76 26.51
N ILE A 257 4.11 6.72 25.18
CA ILE A 257 4.33 7.89 24.32
C ILE A 257 3.26 8.95 24.59
N ASP A 258 1.99 8.57 24.64
CA ASP A 258 0.88 9.49 24.89
C ASP A 258 1.07 10.20 26.24
N LEU A 259 1.39 9.44 27.30
CA LEU A 259 1.74 10.01 28.61
C LEU A 259 2.95 10.94 28.55
N ALA A 260 4.00 10.58 27.80
CA ALA A 260 5.19 11.43 27.67
C ALA A 260 4.89 12.76 26.96
N LEU A 261 4.01 12.74 25.95
CA LEU A 261 3.59 13.92 25.22
C LEU A 261 2.68 14.82 26.06
N GLU A 262 1.81 14.23 26.89
CA GLU A 262 0.97 14.97 27.85
C GLU A 262 1.79 15.62 28.96
N GLU A 263 2.76 14.88 29.52
CA GLU A 263 3.66 15.35 30.58
C GLU A 263 4.58 16.49 30.11
N ASN A 264 5.15 16.36 28.90
CA ASN A 264 5.94 17.39 28.22
C ASN A 264 7.13 18.00 29.03
N SER A 265 7.71 17.24 29.95
CA SER A 265 8.78 17.66 30.88
C SER A 265 10.02 16.75 30.76
N LEU A 266 11.00 16.87 31.67
CA LEU A 266 12.17 15.97 31.69
C LEU A 266 11.76 14.52 31.99
N GLU A 267 10.67 14.35 32.73
CA GLU A 267 10.04 13.08 33.07
C GLU A 267 9.55 12.33 31.82
N SER A 268 9.20 13.05 30.74
CA SER A 268 8.85 12.47 29.44
C SER A 268 9.97 11.58 28.89
N ILE A 269 11.23 11.93 29.12
CA ILE A 269 12.38 11.11 28.69
C ILE A 269 12.37 9.76 29.41
N ALA A 270 12.00 9.72 30.69
CA ALA A 270 11.91 8.48 31.45
C ALA A 270 10.78 7.57 30.93
N LEU A 271 9.63 8.16 30.57
CA LEU A 271 8.51 7.44 29.95
C LEU A 271 8.88 6.89 28.57
N LEU A 272 9.52 7.69 27.71
CA LEU A 272 9.97 7.25 26.39
C LEU A 272 11.06 6.17 26.48
N LYS A 273 11.95 6.23 27.48
CA LYS A 273 12.91 5.14 27.75
C LYS A 273 12.22 3.85 28.15
N LYS A 274 11.19 3.91 29.00
CA LYS A 274 10.36 2.73 29.33
C LYS A 274 9.69 2.19 28.08
N ALA A 275 9.12 3.05 27.24
CA ALA A 275 8.50 2.65 25.98
C ALA A 275 9.49 1.93 25.04
N LYS A 276 10.73 2.44 24.96
CA LYS A 276 11.82 1.84 24.17
C LYS A 276 12.25 0.47 24.67
N ILE A 277 12.20 0.23 25.98
CA ILE A 277 12.48 -1.09 26.58
C ILE A 277 11.36 -2.07 26.19
N VAL A 278 10.10 -1.62 26.24
CA VAL A 278 8.93 -2.47 25.95
C VAL A 278 8.83 -2.82 24.47
N PHE A 279 9.09 -1.86 23.59
CA PHE A 279 8.99 -2.03 22.14
C PHE A 279 10.24 -1.47 21.44
N PRO A 280 11.35 -2.23 21.44
CA PRO A 280 12.60 -1.80 20.82
C PRO A 280 12.45 -1.74 19.29
N LYS A 281 13.37 -1.02 18.63
CA LYS A 281 13.38 -0.80 17.17
C LYS A 281 12.18 -0.01 16.62
N TYR A 282 11.50 0.74 17.48
CA TYR A 282 10.44 1.64 17.01
C TYR A 282 10.99 3.01 16.64
N PHE A 283 11.13 3.26 15.34
CA PHE A 283 11.63 4.52 14.77
C PHE A 283 11.08 5.79 15.48
N LYS A 284 9.75 5.88 15.64
CA LYS A 284 9.07 7.01 16.28
C LYS A 284 9.60 7.33 17.68
N LEU A 285 9.97 6.31 18.47
CA LEU A 285 10.50 6.52 19.83
C LEU A 285 11.88 7.18 19.81
N TYR A 286 12.72 6.83 18.85
CA TYR A 286 14.05 7.42 18.73
C TYR A 286 13.97 8.88 18.27
N THR A 287 13.08 9.19 17.32
CA THR A 287 12.81 10.58 16.93
C THR A 287 12.30 11.41 18.10
N LEU A 288 11.32 10.90 18.86
CA LEU A 288 10.77 11.59 20.04
C LEU A 288 11.82 11.77 21.15
N LEU A 289 12.61 10.74 21.46
CA LEU A 289 13.72 10.87 22.43
C LEU A 289 14.71 11.94 21.99
N GLY A 290 15.06 11.97 20.70
CA GLY A 290 15.90 12.98 20.09
C GLY A 290 15.35 14.39 20.27
N GLU A 291 14.07 14.59 19.93
CA GLU A 291 13.33 15.84 20.09
C GLU A 291 13.31 16.33 21.54
N PHE A 292 13.01 15.46 22.50
CA PHE A 292 13.02 15.81 23.93
C PHE A 292 14.44 16.11 24.43
N TYR A 293 15.46 15.34 24.01
CA TYR A 293 16.85 15.64 24.39
C TYR A 293 17.31 16.98 23.84
N LEU A 294 16.96 17.30 22.60
CA LEU A 294 17.24 18.60 21.99
C LEU A 294 16.52 19.73 22.75
N LYS A 295 15.24 19.54 23.08
CA LYS A 295 14.44 20.51 23.86
C LYS A 295 15.12 20.87 25.19
N PHE A 296 15.77 19.91 25.84
CA PHE A 296 16.51 20.09 27.10
C PHE A 296 18.02 20.21 26.93
N GLU A 297 18.50 20.57 25.74
CA GLU A 297 19.91 20.90 25.45
C GLU A 297 20.91 19.75 25.71
N MET A 298 20.45 18.51 25.66
CA MET A 298 21.26 17.30 25.82
C MET A 298 21.75 16.80 24.46
N PHE A 299 22.56 17.61 23.76
CA PHE A 299 22.82 17.45 22.32
C PHE A 299 23.43 16.09 21.92
N ASP A 300 24.42 15.57 22.65
CA ASP A 300 25.02 14.27 22.34
C ASP A 300 23.99 13.13 22.37
N LYS A 301 23.04 13.20 23.30
CA LYS A 301 21.95 12.22 23.41
C LYS A 301 20.91 12.42 22.33
N ALA A 302 20.66 13.66 21.91
CA ALA A 302 19.79 13.96 20.79
C ALA A 302 20.36 13.35 19.50
N ILE A 303 21.62 13.64 19.16
CA ILE A 303 22.32 13.06 18.00
C ILE A 303 22.27 11.54 18.05
N ALA A 304 22.67 10.93 19.18
CA ALA A 304 22.71 9.48 19.29
C ALA A 304 21.35 8.80 19.00
N ASN A 305 20.23 9.39 19.43
CA ASN A 305 18.92 8.83 19.15
C ASN A 305 18.43 9.16 17.74
N LEU A 306 18.63 10.39 17.27
CA LEU A 306 18.20 10.80 15.94
C LEU A 306 18.98 10.10 14.82
N SER A 307 20.28 9.82 15.01
CA SER A 307 21.06 8.99 14.08
C SER A 307 20.52 7.57 13.98
N VAL A 308 20.12 6.98 15.12
CA VAL A 308 19.45 5.67 15.12
C VAL A 308 18.11 5.73 14.39
N ALA A 309 17.32 6.77 14.62
CA ALA A 309 16.07 7.00 13.89
C ALA A 309 16.31 7.12 12.38
N ASN A 310 17.28 7.94 11.96
CA ASN A 310 17.65 8.13 10.56
C ASN A 310 18.14 6.81 9.91
N ASN A 311 18.75 5.90 10.66
CA ASN A 311 19.11 4.59 10.14
C ASN A 311 17.91 3.66 9.93
N PHE A 312 16.85 3.81 10.72
CA PHE A 312 15.59 3.09 10.48
C PHE A 312 14.82 3.64 9.28
N LYS A 313 14.88 4.96 9.06
CA LYS A 313 14.18 5.63 7.96
C LYS A 313 14.98 6.83 7.47
N ILE A 314 15.77 6.60 6.40
CA ILE A 314 16.80 7.53 5.92
C ILE A 314 16.26 8.85 5.35
N ASP A 315 15.02 8.85 4.86
CA ASP A 315 14.39 10.03 4.25
C ASP A 315 13.30 10.64 5.15
N ASP A 316 13.33 10.35 6.46
CA ASP A 316 12.39 10.98 7.38
C ASP A 316 12.76 12.44 7.66
N PHE A 317 12.06 13.34 6.98
CA PHE A 317 12.28 14.78 7.03
C PHE A 317 12.36 15.33 8.46
N LYS A 318 11.41 14.99 9.35
CA LYS A 318 11.38 15.48 10.74
C LYS A 318 12.67 15.09 11.49
N THR A 319 13.11 13.85 11.34
CA THR A 319 14.31 13.35 12.02
C THR A 319 15.57 14.06 11.53
N ILE A 320 15.68 14.30 10.22
CA ILE A 320 16.83 15.01 9.63
C ILE A 320 16.83 16.48 10.06
N ASP A 321 15.67 17.14 10.10
CA ASP A 321 15.57 18.54 10.54
C ASP A 321 15.90 18.71 12.02
N LEU A 322 15.52 17.75 12.87
CA LEU A 322 15.96 17.71 14.27
C LEU A 322 17.48 17.51 14.41
N LEU A 323 18.11 16.70 13.54
CA LEU A 323 19.58 16.57 13.51
C LEU A 323 20.23 17.89 13.12
N ARG A 324 19.72 18.53 12.06
CA ARG A 324 20.16 19.85 11.62
C ARG A 324 20.06 20.87 12.76
N GLU A 325 18.91 20.93 13.43
CA GLU A 325 18.71 21.82 14.58
C GLU A 325 19.70 21.53 15.70
N THR A 326 19.96 20.26 15.99
CA THR A 326 20.93 19.86 17.00
C THR A 326 22.34 20.36 16.66
N TYR A 327 22.81 20.14 15.42
CA TYR A 327 24.11 20.63 14.97
C TYR A 327 24.20 22.16 14.96
N SER A 328 23.11 22.82 14.56
CA SER A 328 22.96 24.27 14.59
C SER A 328 23.18 24.85 15.99
N ARG A 329 22.51 24.27 17.00
CA ARG A 329 22.63 24.70 18.40
C ARG A 329 23.98 24.38 19.02
N MET A 330 24.68 23.37 18.52
CA MET A 330 26.06 23.05 18.91
C MET A 330 27.11 23.91 18.21
N GLY A 331 26.75 24.65 17.15
CA GLY A 331 27.70 25.37 16.29
C GLY A 331 28.53 24.44 15.39
N ASN A 332 28.07 23.22 15.12
CA ASN A 332 28.73 22.30 14.20
C ASN A 332 28.28 22.60 12.76
N VAL A 333 28.97 23.56 12.13
CA VAL A 333 28.63 24.08 10.80
C VAL A 333 28.70 22.99 9.72
N ASP A 334 29.77 22.20 9.69
CA ASP A 334 29.96 21.16 8.66
C ASP A 334 28.81 20.14 8.66
N ALA A 335 28.42 19.68 9.86
CA ALA A 335 27.32 18.73 9.99
C ALA A 335 25.96 19.38 9.68
N GLU A 336 25.74 20.64 10.06
CA GLU A 336 24.53 21.39 9.71
C GLU A 336 24.40 21.54 8.18
N VAL A 337 25.46 21.98 7.49
CA VAL A 337 25.51 22.11 6.02
C VAL A 337 25.23 20.77 5.35
N LEU A 338 25.82 19.68 5.84
CA LEU A 338 25.54 18.34 5.30
C LEU A 338 24.07 17.93 5.47
N THR A 339 23.46 18.22 6.63
CA THR A 339 22.03 17.96 6.84
C THR A 339 21.13 18.86 5.99
N LEU A 340 21.50 20.12 5.78
CA LEU A 340 20.77 21.06 4.91
C LEU A 340 20.74 20.57 3.45
N LYS A 341 21.87 20.09 2.92
CA LYS A 341 21.93 19.46 1.58
C LYS A 341 20.91 18.33 1.44
N ARG A 342 20.82 17.46 2.45
CA ARG A 342 19.83 16.36 2.49
C ARG A 342 18.41 16.87 2.58
N LEU A 343 18.13 17.86 3.44
CA LEU A 343 16.80 18.45 3.60
C LEU A 343 16.33 19.14 2.32
N LEU A 344 17.18 19.89 1.64
CA LEU A 344 16.87 20.54 0.36
C LEU A 344 16.64 19.53 -0.77
N THR A 345 17.23 18.34 -0.68
CA THR A 345 16.91 17.24 -1.61
C THR A 345 15.49 16.71 -1.42
N LEU A 346 14.97 16.73 -0.18
CA LEU A 346 13.64 16.24 0.19
C LEU A 346 12.55 17.33 0.07
N ASP A 347 12.85 18.56 0.49
CA ASP A 347 11.98 19.73 0.38
C ASP A 347 12.71 20.93 -0.24
N PRO A 348 12.80 20.97 -1.58
CA PRO A 348 13.63 21.97 -2.27
C PRO A 348 13.07 23.40 -2.28
N ASN A 349 11.92 23.68 -1.65
CA ASN A 349 11.36 25.04 -1.62
C ASN A 349 11.41 25.66 -0.23
N ASN A 350 12.15 25.06 0.70
CA ASN A 350 12.24 25.56 2.04
C ASN A 350 13.24 26.73 2.10
N GLU A 351 12.75 27.95 1.91
CA GLU A 351 13.54 29.19 1.90
C GLU A 351 14.46 29.30 3.11
N LYS A 352 14.01 28.84 4.29
CA LYS A 352 14.80 28.87 5.53
C LYS A 352 16.10 28.08 5.43
N TYR A 353 16.14 27.01 4.64
CA TYR A 353 17.34 26.20 4.47
C TYR A 353 18.34 26.86 3.52
N PHE A 354 17.86 27.57 2.49
CA PHE A 354 18.72 28.38 1.63
C PHE A 354 19.30 29.57 2.39
N GLU A 355 18.47 30.32 3.11
CA GLU A 355 18.94 31.42 3.98
C GLU A 355 19.99 30.95 4.99
N ARG A 356 19.83 29.72 5.49
CA ARG A 356 20.78 29.13 6.43
C ARG A 356 22.11 28.75 5.78
N LEU A 357 22.11 28.28 4.53
CA LEU A 357 23.33 28.06 3.75
C LEU A 357 24.02 29.38 3.41
N ASP A 358 23.26 30.40 3.00
CA ASP A 358 23.78 31.75 2.72
C ASP A 358 24.45 32.36 3.95
N PHE A 359 23.87 32.16 5.13
CA PHE A 359 24.47 32.59 6.40
C PHE A 359 25.87 31.98 6.62
N PHE A 360 26.14 30.78 6.10
CA PHE A 360 27.45 30.14 6.17
C PHE A 360 28.39 30.52 5.02
N GLY A 361 27.95 31.37 4.08
CA GLY A 361 28.72 31.71 2.88
C GLY A 361 28.65 30.63 1.80
N GLU A 362 27.74 29.67 1.92
CA GLU A 362 27.53 28.56 0.98
C GLU A 362 26.49 28.94 -0.10
N THR A 363 26.52 30.19 -0.58
CA THR A 363 25.51 30.73 -1.50
C THR A 363 25.51 30.01 -2.84
N ASP A 364 26.67 29.82 -3.46
CA ASP A 364 26.75 29.10 -4.75
C ASP A 364 26.14 27.69 -4.62
N LEU A 365 26.44 27.01 -3.51
CA LEU A 365 25.86 25.71 -3.20
C LEU A 365 24.33 25.79 -3.02
N ALA A 366 23.84 26.80 -2.29
CA ALA A 366 22.42 27.02 -2.08
C ALA A 366 21.69 27.21 -3.41
N GLU A 367 22.24 28.01 -4.31
CA GLU A 367 21.66 28.28 -5.63
C GLU A 367 21.66 27.04 -6.54
N VAL A 368 22.73 26.24 -6.53
CA VAL A 368 22.76 24.95 -7.22
C VAL A 368 21.67 24.01 -6.71
N TYR A 369 21.52 23.85 -5.39
CA TYR A 369 20.45 23.02 -4.79
C TYR A 369 19.04 23.56 -5.08
N ARG A 370 18.88 24.88 -5.20
CA ARG A 370 17.62 25.53 -5.60
C ARG A 370 17.24 25.12 -7.03
N GLY A 371 18.20 25.18 -7.95
CA GLY A 371 18.05 24.73 -9.32
C GLY A 371 17.70 23.24 -9.43
N ILE A 372 18.46 22.37 -8.75
CA ILE A 372 18.20 20.93 -8.63
C ILE A 372 16.76 20.66 -8.18
N GLY A 373 16.35 21.38 -7.15
CA GLY A 373 15.05 21.30 -6.52
C GLY A 373 13.88 21.66 -7.43
N ARG A 374 13.99 22.82 -8.09
CA ARG A 374 13.03 23.31 -9.09
C ARG A 374 12.91 22.34 -10.25
N PHE A 375 14.02 21.81 -10.75
CA PHE A 375 14.02 20.80 -11.81
C PHE A 375 13.25 19.55 -11.39
N LYS A 376 13.50 19.04 -10.18
CA LYS A 376 12.80 17.86 -9.60
C LYS A 376 11.29 18.05 -9.46
N LYS A 377 10.83 19.27 -9.22
CA LYS A 377 9.40 19.62 -9.17
C LYS A 377 8.81 19.89 -10.56
N GLY A 378 9.66 20.07 -11.56
CA GLY A 378 9.30 20.34 -12.94
C GLY A 378 9.12 21.81 -13.27
N ASP A 379 9.66 22.71 -12.45
CA ASP A 379 9.74 24.16 -12.68
C ASP A 379 10.98 24.48 -13.54
N ILE A 380 11.04 23.90 -14.73
CA ILE A 380 12.26 23.80 -15.54
C ILE A 380 12.86 25.18 -15.89
N GLU A 381 12.04 26.17 -16.24
CA GLU A 381 12.49 27.54 -16.55
C GLU A 381 13.20 28.21 -15.36
N LEU A 382 12.62 28.05 -14.16
CA LEU A 382 13.21 28.61 -12.94
C LEU A 382 14.45 27.83 -12.51
N ALA A 383 14.51 26.52 -12.79
CA ALA A 383 15.70 25.72 -12.56
C ALA A 383 16.85 26.21 -13.45
N LYS A 384 16.58 26.48 -14.73
CA LYS A 384 17.57 27.03 -15.66
C LYS A 384 18.12 28.38 -15.18
N LEU A 385 17.27 29.31 -14.78
CA LEU A 385 17.74 30.61 -14.28
C LEU A 385 18.70 30.48 -13.09
N ASP A 386 18.47 29.52 -12.21
CA ASP A 386 19.37 29.27 -11.07
C ASP A 386 20.67 28.60 -11.52
N LEU A 387 20.60 27.58 -12.37
CA LEU A 387 21.77 26.77 -12.73
C LEU A 387 22.72 27.48 -13.70
N GLU A 388 22.21 28.43 -14.50
CA GLU A 388 23.00 29.13 -15.54
C GLU A 388 24.17 29.92 -14.95
N LEU A 389 24.00 30.42 -13.72
CA LEU A 389 25.05 31.15 -12.98
C LEU A 389 26.16 30.23 -12.44
N HIS A 390 25.92 28.92 -12.40
CA HIS A 390 26.83 27.94 -11.80
C HIS A 390 27.27 26.86 -12.80
N MET A 391 27.35 27.19 -14.10
CA MET A 391 27.78 26.24 -15.14
C MET A 391 29.23 25.71 -14.96
N GLY A 392 30.02 26.28 -14.06
CA GLY A 392 31.30 25.73 -13.64
C GLY A 392 31.20 24.53 -12.68
N ASP A 393 30.04 24.33 -12.04
CA ASP A 393 29.74 23.14 -11.25
C ASP A 393 29.22 22.01 -12.18
N PRO A 394 29.87 20.83 -12.20
CA PRO A 394 29.49 19.75 -13.10
C PRO A 394 28.06 19.22 -12.87
N MET A 395 27.57 19.24 -11.63
CA MET A 395 26.20 18.81 -11.32
C MET A 395 25.18 19.84 -11.83
N ALA A 396 25.47 21.13 -11.68
CA ALA A 396 24.62 22.19 -12.19
C ALA A 396 24.54 22.16 -13.72
N ALA A 397 25.68 22.03 -14.40
CA ALA A 397 25.75 21.92 -15.86
C ALA A 397 25.06 20.65 -16.37
N PHE A 398 25.21 19.50 -15.70
CA PHE A 398 24.50 18.27 -16.07
C PHE A 398 22.98 18.43 -15.98
N ILE A 399 22.48 19.04 -14.90
CA ILE A 399 21.04 19.27 -14.71
C ILE A 399 20.53 20.37 -15.63
N MET A 400 21.37 21.34 -16.00
CA MET A 400 21.08 22.29 -17.06
C MET A 400 20.87 21.58 -18.40
N ALA A 401 21.76 20.67 -18.78
CA ALA A 401 21.59 19.88 -19.99
C ALA A 401 20.29 19.08 -19.97
N PHE A 402 19.93 18.50 -18.81
CA PHE A 402 18.66 17.80 -18.67
C PHE A 402 17.46 18.77 -18.76
N SER A 403 17.59 19.98 -18.20
CA SER A 403 16.57 21.04 -18.29
C SER A 403 16.31 21.43 -19.75
N GLU A 404 17.37 21.70 -20.52
CA GLU A 404 17.29 21.99 -21.96
C GLU A 404 16.63 20.83 -22.73
N PHE A 405 16.99 19.59 -22.40
CA PHE A 405 16.34 18.41 -22.98
C PHE A 405 14.84 18.38 -22.70
N LYS A 406 14.41 18.62 -21.45
CA LYS A 406 12.98 18.63 -21.08
C LYS A 406 12.22 19.77 -21.77
N MET A 407 12.91 20.83 -22.16
CA MET A 407 12.38 21.94 -22.96
C MET A 407 12.42 21.69 -24.46
N SER A 408 12.84 20.49 -24.90
CA SER A 408 13.03 20.12 -26.31
C SER A 408 14.17 20.88 -27.03
N ASN A 409 15.08 21.49 -26.29
CA ASN A 409 16.28 22.16 -26.81
C ASN A 409 17.44 21.15 -26.91
N PHE A 410 17.27 20.12 -27.73
CA PHE A 410 18.17 18.96 -27.78
C PHE A 410 19.61 19.30 -28.19
N GLU A 411 19.79 20.27 -29.09
CA GLU A 411 21.13 20.70 -29.53
C GLU A 411 21.91 21.39 -28.41
N GLU A 412 21.26 22.29 -27.67
CA GLU A 412 21.91 22.97 -26.54
C GLU A 412 22.19 21.97 -25.41
N SER A 413 21.24 21.08 -25.13
CA SER A 413 21.42 19.97 -24.20
C SER A 413 22.66 19.13 -24.53
N LYS A 414 22.81 18.75 -25.81
CA LYS A 414 23.96 17.99 -26.30
C LYS A 414 25.25 18.77 -26.18
N LYS A 415 25.23 20.06 -26.54
CA LYS A 415 26.39 20.95 -26.45
C LYS A 415 26.89 21.06 -25.01
N ILE A 416 26.00 21.30 -24.05
CA ILE A 416 26.36 21.34 -22.62
C ILE A 416 26.98 20.02 -22.17
N LEU A 417 26.38 18.87 -22.54
CA LEU A 417 26.96 17.56 -22.22
C LEU A 417 28.34 17.36 -22.84
N SER A 418 28.54 17.84 -24.07
CA SER A 418 29.81 17.68 -24.78
C SER A 418 30.95 18.50 -24.15
N ASP A 419 30.62 19.63 -23.54
CA ASP A 419 31.57 20.51 -22.84
C ASP A 419 31.95 19.98 -21.44
N LEU A 420 31.19 19.02 -20.89
CA LEU A 420 31.51 18.38 -19.62
C LEU A 420 32.66 17.37 -19.78
N SER A 421 33.59 17.40 -18.82
CA SER A 421 34.64 16.38 -18.69
C SER A 421 34.03 15.02 -18.34
N ASP A 422 34.63 13.93 -18.83
CA ASP A 422 34.20 12.54 -18.55
C ASP A 422 34.36 12.12 -17.06
N GLU A 423 34.82 13.01 -16.18
CA GLU A 423 34.98 12.75 -14.74
C GLU A 423 33.62 12.59 -14.04
N ASP A 424 33.59 11.71 -13.03
CA ASP A 424 32.38 11.10 -12.46
C ASP A 424 31.33 12.13 -11.99
N ILE A 425 30.33 12.36 -12.84
CA ILE A 425 29.10 13.08 -12.46
C ILE A 425 28.37 12.24 -11.41
N ILE A 426 28.54 12.60 -10.14
CA ILE A 426 27.94 11.89 -8.98
C ILE A 426 26.41 11.74 -9.10
N ALA A 427 25.76 12.66 -9.82
CA ALA A 427 24.32 12.72 -9.99
C ALA A 427 23.80 12.16 -11.34
N ILE A 428 24.59 11.36 -12.08
CA ILE A 428 24.24 10.88 -13.43
C ILE A 428 22.87 10.16 -13.51
N ASN A 429 22.42 9.52 -12.41
CA ASN A 429 21.15 8.80 -12.32
C ASN A 429 20.05 9.59 -11.59
N PHE A 430 20.20 10.91 -11.46
CA PHE A 430 19.18 11.77 -10.88
C PHE A 430 17.89 11.71 -11.70
N ARG A 431 16.74 11.80 -11.02
CA ARG A 431 15.41 11.64 -11.63
C ARG A 431 14.64 12.96 -11.66
N ASP A 432 13.92 13.19 -12.75
CA ASP A 432 13.00 14.31 -12.92
C ASP A 432 11.68 14.11 -12.13
N LYS A 433 10.72 15.03 -12.29
CA LYS A 433 9.40 14.94 -11.65
C LYS A 433 8.58 13.70 -12.01
N ARG A 434 8.86 13.07 -13.15
CA ARG A 434 8.19 11.83 -13.59
C ARG A 434 8.91 10.60 -13.07
N GLY A 435 10.05 10.76 -12.41
CA GLY A 435 10.90 9.66 -12.00
C GLY A 435 11.84 9.19 -13.10
N ASP A 436 11.96 9.88 -14.23
CA ASP A 436 12.84 9.47 -15.33
C ASP A 436 14.27 9.96 -15.08
N THR A 437 15.26 9.10 -15.28
CA THR A 437 16.66 9.56 -15.41
C THR A 437 16.85 10.23 -16.76
N PHE A 438 17.94 10.99 -16.91
CA PHE A 438 18.23 11.65 -18.19
C PHE A 438 18.41 10.63 -19.32
N LEU A 439 19.14 9.53 -19.08
CA LEU A 439 19.27 8.44 -20.04
C LEU A 439 17.91 7.86 -20.45
N LEU A 440 17.03 7.58 -19.48
CA LEU A 440 15.73 7.00 -19.75
C LEU A 440 14.86 7.96 -20.59
N ALA A 441 14.88 9.25 -20.27
CA ALA A 441 14.16 10.25 -21.01
C ALA A 441 14.69 10.39 -22.45
N ALA A 442 16.02 10.39 -22.65
CA ALA A 442 16.65 10.46 -23.97
C ALA A 442 16.34 9.22 -24.83
N VAL A 443 16.29 8.04 -24.21
CA VAL A 443 15.87 6.80 -24.87
C VAL A 443 14.40 6.86 -25.30
N TYR A 444 13.50 7.30 -24.42
CA TYR A 444 12.09 7.46 -24.73
C TYR A 444 11.83 8.44 -25.89
N GLU A 445 12.55 9.57 -25.92
CA GLU A 445 12.46 10.55 -27.02
C GLU A 445 13.24 10.13 -28.28
N GLY A 446 13.93 8.99 -28.26
CA GLY A 446 14.68 8.46 -29.39
C GLY A 446 15.90 9.29 -29.81
N ARG A 447 16.54 9.99 -28.86
CA ARG A 447 17.67 10.90 -29.14
C ARG A 447 19.01 10.16 -29.07
N GLU A 448 19.37 9.47 -30.14
CA GLU A 448 20.56 8.61 -30.19
C GLU A 448 21.88 9.34 -29.93
N GLU A 449 22.06 10.54 -30.47
CA GLU A 449 23.27 11.33 -30.24
C GLU A 449 23.41 11.73 -28.77
N LEU A 450 22.30 12.13 -28.14
CA LEU A 450 22.27 12.44 -26.71
C LEU A 450 22.49 11.19 -25.84
N VAL A 451 21.90 10.05 -26.22
CA VAL A 451 22.17 8.77 -25.55
C VAL A 451 23.66 8.44 -25.62
N SER A 452 24.29 8.64 -26.79
CA SER A 452 25.72 8.42 -26.97
C SER A 452 26.58 9.31 -26.07
N GLU A 453 26.24 10.61 -25.98
CA GLU A 453 26.90 11.53 -25.05
C GLU A 453 26.71 11.11 -23.58
N LEU A 454 25.49 10.75 -23.19
CA LEU A 454 25.20 10.32 -21.81
C LEU A 454 25.95 9.05 -21.41
N LEU A 455 26.19 8.13 -22.35
CA LEU A 455 26.91 6.89 -22.08
C LEU A 455 28.38 7.11 -21.70
N ARG A 456 29.00 8.24 -22.09
CA ARG A 456 30.38 8.61 -21.69
C ARG A 456 30.54 8.65 -20.17
N PHE A 457 29.49 9.08 -19.46
CA PHE A 457 29.45 9.22 -18.01
C PHE A 457 29.10 7.92 -17.26
N LYS A 458 29.06 6.78 -17.95
CA LYS A 458 28.75 5.44 -17.38
C LYS A 458 27.47 5.43 -16.50
N PRO A 459 26.32 5.89 -17.02
CA PRO A 459 25.04 5.85 -16.31
C PRO A 459 24.66 4.43 -15.92
N ASP A 460 23.79 4.29 -14.92
CA ASP A 460 23.23 2.99 -14.55
C ASP A 460 22.26 2.51 -15.65
N LEU A 461 22.63 1.44 -16.34
CA LEU A 461 21.81 0.84 -17.41
C LEU A 461 20.66 -0.02 -16.86
N SER A 462 20.64 -0.28 -15.55
CA SER A 462 19.57 -1.03 -14.87
C SER A 462 18.39 -0.16 -14.44
N VAL A 463 18.44 1.14 -14.73
CA VAL A 463 17.35 2.09 -14.42
C VAL A 463 16.03 1.64 -15.04
N ARG A 464 14.96 1.84 -14.28
CA ARG A 464 13.60 1.56 -14.70
C ARG A 464 12.73 2.81 -14.65
N ASP A 465 11.75 2.87 -15.54
CA ASP A 465 10.70 3.89 -15.50
C ASP A 465 9.71 3.61 -14.34
N VAL A 466 8.70 4.47 -14.20
CA VAL A 466 7.67 4.31 -13.17
C VAL A 466 6.76 3.09 -13.35
N TYR A 467 6.78 2.47 -14.53
CA TYR A 467 6.04 1.25 -14.83
C TYR A 467 6.90 -0.02 -14.64
N GLY A 468 8.19 0.15 -14.30
CA GLY A 468 9.14 -0.94 -14.14
C GLY A 468 9.82 -1.36 -15.44
N ASN A 469 9.59 -0.67 -16.56
CA ASN A 469 10.25 -0.98 -17.83
C ASN A 469 11.73 -0.61 -17.77
N ASN A 470 12.59 -1.46 -18.31
CA ASN A 470 14.00 -1.17 -18.56
C ASN A 470 14.18 -0.29 -19.81
N LEU A 471 15.40 0.19 -20.07
CA LEU A 471 15.70 1.08 -21.20
C LEU A 471 15.25 0.54 -22.57
N ALA A 472 15.47 -0.75 -22.85
CA ALA A 472 15.12 -1.34 -24.14
C ALA A 472 13.60 -1.53 -24.30
N GLU A 473 12.90 -1.84 -23.22
CA GLU A 473 11.43 -1.88 -23.18
C GLU A 473 10.84 -0.47 -23.39
N VAL A 474 11.45 0.56 -22.82
CA VAL A 474 11.09 1.97 -23.07
C VAL A 474 11.30 2.34 -24.55
N ALA A 475 12.45 1.96 -25.14
CA ALA A 475 12.74 2.17 -26.56
C ALA A 475 11.71 1.47 -27.48
N TRP A 476 11.23 0.29 -27.09
CA TRP A 476 10.16 -0.42 -27.77
C TRP A 476 8.85 0.36 -27.78
N TRP A 477 8.41 0.87 -26.62
CA TRP A 477 7.19 1.67 -26.56
C TRP A 477 7.30 3.00 -27.31
N ALA A 478 8.52 3.55 -27.40
CA ALA A 478 8.84 4.70 -28.24
C ALA A 478 8.95 4.37 -29.74
N LYS A 479 8.87 3.10 -30.13
CA LYS A 479 9.06 2.59 -31.50
C LYS A 479 10.43 2.96 -32.10
N ASN A 480 11.46 3.03 -31.27
CA ASN A 480 12.82 3.26 -31.73
C ASN A 480 13.61 1.94 -31.76
N PHE A 481 13.53 1.24 -32.88
CA PHE A 481 14.18 -0.05 -33.07
C PHE A 481 15.71 0.01 -33.11
N HIS A 482 16.28 1.10 -33.63
CA HIS A 482 17.73 1.28 -33.64
C HIS A 482 18.26 1.45 -32.21
N MET A 483 17.55 2.18 -31.36
CA MET A 483 17.84 2.28 -29.93
C MET A 483 17.80 0.92 -29.22
N ILE A 484 16.85 0.04 -29.55
CA ILE A 484 16.81 -1.33 -28.99
C ILE A 484 18.08 -2.10 -29.37
N LYS A 485 18.53 -2.02 -30.63
CA LYS A 485 19.77 -2.67 -31.08
C LYS A 485 20.98 -2.16 -30.30
N LEU A 486 21.11 -0.84 -30.15
CA LEU A 486 22.17 -0.21 -29.37
C LEU A 486 22.16 -0.71 -27.91
N LEU A 487 21.00 -0.64 -27.24
CA LEU A 487 20.86 -1.02 -25.83
C LEU A 487 21.14 -2.51 -25.59
N ARG A 488 20.69 -3.39 -26.48
CA ARG A 488 21.04 -4.83 -26.43
C ARG A 488 22.54 -5.04 -26.57
N GLY A 489 23.20 -4.31 -27.48
CA GLY A 489 24.66 -4.34 -27.63
C GLY A 489 25.42 -3.92 -26.37
N LEU A 490 24.81 -3.06 -25.54
CA LEU A 490 25.31 -2.64 -24.23
C LEU A 490 24.92 -3.59 -23.08
N GLY A 491 24.27 -4.72 -23.39
CA GLY A 491 23.88 -5.73 -22.40
C GLY A 491 22.54 -5.46 -21.70
N VAL A 492 21.74 -4.49 -22.15
CA VAL A 492 20.38 -4.28 -21.63
C VAL A 492 19.48 -5.41 -22.12
N ALA A 493 18.83 -6.09 -21.17
CA ALA A 493 17.96 -7.22 -21.47
C ALA A 493 16.72 -6.78 -22.26
N TRP A 494 16.46 -7.45 -23.37
CA TRP A 494 15.24 -7.31 -24.15
C TRP A 494 14.97 -8.60 -24.91
N ASN A 495 13.76 -9.14 -24.74
CA ASN A 495 13.37 -10.40 -25.34
C ASN A 495 12.24 -10.16 -26.35
N PRO A 496 12.45 -10.42 -27.66
CA PRO A 496 11.42 -10.21 -28.68
C PRO A 496 10.17 -11.09 -28.43
N ASN A 497 10.33 -12.24 -27.77
CA ASN A 497 9.23 -13.18 -27.52
C ASN A 497 8.17 -12.62 -26.57
N ASP A 498 8.54 -11.69 -25.69
CA ASP A 498 7.61 -11.00 -24.79
C ASP A 498 6.61 -10.12 -25.57
N TYR A 499 6.92 -9.83 -26.84
CA TYR A 499 6.12 -9.01 -27.75
C TYR A 499 5.49 -9.80 -28.89
N PHE A 500 5.35 -11.13 -28.73
CA PHE A 500 4.79 -11.98 -29.77
C PHE A 500 3.38 -11.56 -30.20
N LEU A 501 2.54 -11.12 -29.25
CA LEU A 501 1.20 -10.63 -29.59
C LEU A 501 1.26 -9.41 -30.52
N GLN A 502 2.15 -8.45 -30.26
CA GLN A 502 2.38 -7.27 -31.09
C GLN A 502 2.91 -7.67 -32.47
N PHE A 503 3.82 -8.64 -32.53
CA PHE A 503 4.30 -9.21 -33.78
C PHE A 503 3.15 -9.79 -34.63
N THR A 504 2.17 -10.47 -34.04
CA THR A 504 0.98 -10.92 -34.78
C THR A 504 0.18 -9.78 -35.39
N TYR A 505 0.11 -8.62 -34.71
CA TYR A 505 -0.55 -7.44 -35.24
C TYR A 505 0.24 -6.79 -36.37
N PHE A 506 1.57 -6.78 -36.29
CA PHE A 506 2.42 -6.29 -37.38
C PHE A 506 2.26 -7.12 -38.65
N ILE A 507 2.18 -8.45 -38.52
CA ILE A 507 1.90 -9.33 -39.65
C ILE A 507 0.52 -9.04 -40.25
N LYS A 508 -0.55 -9.03 -39.43
CA LYS A 508 -1.91 -8.76 -39.91
C LYS A 508 -2.06 -7.37 -40.54
N GLY A 509 -1.29 -6.40 -40.05
CA GLY A 509 -1.25 -5.03 -40.56
C GLY A 509 -0.23 -4.80 -41.68
N GLU A 510 0.40 -5.86 -42.19
CA GLU A 510 1.39 -5.83 -43.28
C GLU A 510 2.55 -4.83 -43.04
N LYS A 511 3.00 -4.73 -41.79
CA LYS A 511 4.10 -3.84 -41.38
C LYS A 511 5.46 -4.50 -41.63
N LEU A 512 5.89 -4.54 -42.90
CA LEU A 512 7.10 -5.26 -43.33
C LEU A 512 8.36 -4.90 -42.54
N ASP A 513 8.61 -3.62 -42.27
CA ASP A 513 9.80 -3.19 -41.53
C ASP A 513 9.77 -3.63 -40.06
N ASP A 514 8.61 -3.51 -39.40
CA ASP A 514 8.41 -3.96 -38.01
C ASP A 514 8.55 -5.49 -37.91
N VAL A 515 8.01 -6.22 -38.88
CA VAL A 515 8.13 -7.69 -38.97
C VAL A 515 9.59 -8.08 -39.17
N ARG A 516 10.30 -7.42 -40.11
CA ARG A 516 11.72 -7.67 -40.37
C ARG A 516 12.57 -7.42 -39.12
N PHE A 517 12.32 -6.33 -38.41
CA PHE A 517 13.04 -6.03 -37.17
C PHE A 517 12.86 -7.13 -36.12
N MET A 518 11.63 -7.59 -35.88
CA MET A 518 11.36 -8.65 -34.90
C MET A 518 12.05 -9.97 -35.27
N LEU A 519 12.06 -10.31 -36.58
CA LEU A 519 12.77 -11.47 -37.11
C LEU A 519 14.29 -11.35 -36.91
N GLU A 520 14.89 -10.20 -37.25
CA GLU A 520 16.31 -9.93 -37.01
C GLU A 520 16.69 -10.00 -35.54
N MET A 521 15.77 -9.67 -34.64
CA MET A 521 16.00 -9.75 -33.20
C MET A 521 15.86 -11.16 -32.62
N GLY A 522 15.42 -12.13 -33.42
CA GLY A 522 15.31 -13.54 -33.05
C GLY A 522 13.98 -13.89 -32.36
N ILE A 523 12.86 -13.36 -32.84
CA ILE A 523 11.53 -13.80 -32.37
C ILE A 523 11.27 -15.27 -32.74
N ASP A 524 10.82 -16.07 -31.78
CA ASP A 524 10.48 -17.47 -31.94
C ASP A 524 9.19 -17.63 -32.76
N LEU A 525 9.32 -18.22 -33.94
CA LEU A 525 8.19 -18.42 -34.87
C LEU A 525 7.31 -19.63 -34.52
N SER A 526 7.70 -20.42 -33.52
CA SER A 526 6.92 -21.55 -32.99
C SER A 526 5.84 -21.13 -31.98
N LEU A 527 5.93 -19.90 -31.45
CA LEU A 527 4.94 -19.35 -30.54
C LEU A 527 3.55 -19.26 -31.21
N VAL A 528 2.51 -19.35 -30.38
CA VAL A 528 1.12 -19.40 -30.82
C VAL A 528 0.30 -18.31 -30.13
N GLY A 529 -0.48 -17.58 -30.93
CA GLY A 529 -1.33 -16.49 -30.43
C GLY A 529 -2.54 -16.99 -29.62
N PRO A 530 -3.28 -16.09 -28.95
CA PRO A 530 -4.43 -16.44 -28.10
C PRO A 530 -5.57 -17.18 -28.82
N LYS A 531 -5.63 -17.13 -30.17
CA LYS A 531 -6.63 -17.84 -30.99
C LYS A 531 -6.06 -19.07 -31.68
N GLY A 532 -4.84 -19.50 -31.34
CA GLY A 532 -4.19 -20.63 -31.97
C GLY A 532 -3.46 -20.28 -33.27
N GLU A 533 -3.29 -19.00 -33.59
CA GLU A 533 -2.64 -18.58 -34.83
C GLU A 533 -1.11 -18.64 -34.75
N THR A 534 -0.46 -19.05 -35.84
CA THR A 534 1.01 -19.01 -36.00
C THR A 534 1.41 -17.86 -36.93
N ALA A 535 2.65 -17.38 -36.83
CA ALA A 535 3.15 -16.27 -37.65
C ALA A 535 2.98 -16.53 -39.16
N ILE A 536 3.30 -17.75 -39.62
CA ILE A 536 3.17 -18.11 -41.05
C ILE A 536 1.72 -18.21 -41.52
N ASN A 537 0.81 -18.70 -40.67
CA ASN A 537 -0.60 -18.78 -41.03
C ASN A 537 -1.17 -17.37 -41.19
N LEU A 538 -0.83 -16.45 -40.28
CA LEU A 538 -1.21 -15.05 -40.38
C LEU A 538 -0.64 -14.37 -41.63
N ALA A 539 0.63 -14.60 -41.96
CA ALA A 539 1.23 -14.02 -43.16
C ALA A 539 0.53 -14.50 -44.44
N ARG A 540 0.09 -15.77 -44.49
CA ARG A 540 -0.67 -16.30 -45.64
C ARG A 540 -2.08 -15.71 -45.76
N GLU A 541 -2.71 -15.39 -44.63
CA GLU A 541 -4.04 -14.76 -44.62
C GLU A 541 -4.04 -13.37 -45.28
N THR A 542 -2.94 -12.62 -45.20
CA THR A 542 -2.84 -11.29 -45.84
C THR A 542 -2.73 -11.37 -47.37
N LYS A 543 -2.32 -12.52 -47.92
CA LYS A 543 -2.01 -12.72 -49.35
C LYS A 543 -0.90 -11.81 -49.88
N ASN A 544 -0.11 -11.20 -49.00
CA ASN A 544 1.05 -10.40 -49.36
C ASN A 544 2.27 -11.33 -49.56
N GLN A 545 2.68 -11.50 -50.82
CA GLN A 545 3.74 -12.44 -51.19
C GLN A 545 5.10 -12.08 -50.56
N GLU A 546 5.43 -10.79 -50.48
CA GLU A 546 6.68 -10.32 -49.87
C GLU A 546 6.72 -10.65 -48.37
N LEU A 547 5.61 -10.45 -47.66
CA LEU A 547 5.51 -10.77 -46.23
C LEU A 547 5.59 -12.27 -45.97
N ILE A 548 4.97 -13.08 -46.82
CA ILE A 548 5.03 -14.54 -46.74
C ILE A 548 6.48 -15.01 -46.91
N GLU A 549 7.16 -14.54 -47.96
CA GLU A 549 8.55 -14.89 -48.24
C GLU A 549 9.49 -14.44 -47.11
N LEU A 550 9.25 -13.25 -46.55
CA LEU A 550 10.02 -12.74 -45.40
C LEU A 550 9.90 -13.67 -44.19
N VAL A 551 8.69 -14.03 -43.75
CA VAL A 551 8.49 -14.91 -42.58
C VAL A 551 9.00 -16.34 -42.86
N GLU A 552 8.81 -16.86 -44.08
CA GLU A 552 9.28 -18.20 -44.45
C GLU A 552 10.81 -18.30 -44.50
N SER A 553 11.51 -17.23 -44.86
CA SER A 553 12.98 -17.24 -44.94
C SER A 553 13.62 -17.46 -43.56
N TYR A 554 13.15 -16.77 -42.53
CA TYR A 554 13.63 -16.93 -41.16
C TYR A 554 13.17 -18.25 -40.50
N GLY A 555 11.97 -18.74 -40.82
CA GLY A 555 11.47 -20.02 -40.30
C GLY A 555 12.19 -21.27 -40.83
N LYS A 556 12.99 -21.14 -41.90
CA LYS A 556 13.85 -22.23 -42.42
C LYS A 556 15.20 -22.27 -41.73
N GLU A 557 15.73 -21.12 -41.28
CA GLU A 557 17.02 -21.02 -40.59
C GLU A 557 16.95 -21.64 -39.17
N GLU A 558 15.86 -21.43 -38.43
CA GLU A 558 15.64 -22.04 -37.09
C GLU A 558 15.64 -23.58 -37.08
N LYS A 559 15.37 -24.25 -38.21
CA LYS A 559 15.38 -25.72 -38.30
C LYS A 559 16.74 -26.32 -38.68
N SER A 560 17.74 -25.47 -38.90
CA SER A 560 19.08 -25.85 -39.38
C SER A 560 20.20 -25.72 -38.33
N HIS A 561 19.84 -25.32 -37.11
CA HIS A 561 20.67 -25.30 -35.90
C HIS A 561 19.98 -26.11 -34.81
#